data_AF-A0A957UM64-F1
#
_entry.id   AF-A0A957UM64-F1
#
_cell.length_a   1.000
_cell.length_b   1.000
_cell.length_c   1.000
_cell.angle_alpha   90.00
_cell.angle_beta   90.00
_cell.angle_gamma   90.00
#
_symmetry.space_group_name_H-M   'P 1'
#
loop_
_entity.id
_entity.type
_entity.pdbx_description
1 polymer ?
#
loop_
_entity_poly.entity_id
_entity_poly.type
_entity_poly.pdbx_seq_one_letter_code
_entity_poly.pdbx_strand_id
1 'polypeptide(L)'
;GNRAFFSSYGDPLDVVAPGVRIFSSVLNNSYDTFSGTSMATPHVTGVAGLLLSQRPELTNTQVRALLEQSATDLGENGLDRQFGYGLVNAQAALEMATPADAVAPGPSRCIEIECGAAAALSGEPDEWQQLTTLRAVRDEVFARHPNIAWTDIYYRHQAEVFWLVMSDSTLRDNARSAIRTLNPALTALLRGQESGDVQITAAMVQQADVVINALMAQGSSSLRRDLQAEWQRLDAQRFVGSSVHDAWQQVAGEGQTIEFYLPVAAQ
;
A
#
# COMPACT_ATOMS: atom_id res chain seq x y z
N GLY A 1 -1.55 28.89 -10.92
CA GLY A 1 -2.69 28.10 -10.41
C GLY A 1 -2.96 28.51 -8.98
N ASN A 2 -4.18 28.37 -8.48
CA ASN A 2 -4.50 28.64 -7.07
C ASN A 2 -4.67 27.32 -6.33
N ARG A 3 -4.26 27.26 -5.05
CA ARG A 3 -4.54 26.11 -4.18
C ARG A 3 -6.05 25.94 -4.04
N ALA A 4 -6.54 24.71 -4.15
CA ALA A 4 -7.95 24.40 -3.92
C ALA A 4 -8.32 24.69 -2.46
N PHE A 5 -9.48 25.30 -2.21
CA PHE A 5 -9.88 25.71 -0.86
C PHE A 5 -9.93 24.53 0.13
N PHE A 6 -10.26 23.33 -0.35
CA PHE A 6 -10.34 22.10 0.44
C PHE A 6 -8.99 21.42 0.69
N SER A 7 -7.91 21.82 0.00
CA SER A 7 -6.61 21.17 0.16
C SER A 7 -5.97 21.58 1.48
N SER A 8 -5.53 20.63 2.29
CA SER A 8 -4.62 20.92 3.41
C SER A 8 -3.30 21.53 2.90
N TYR A 9 -2.59 22.25 3.77
CA TYR A 9 -1.35 22.97 3.48
C TYR A 9 -0.46 23.03 4.73
N GLY A 10 0.83 23.32 4.56
CA GLY A 10 1.86 23.23 5.59
C GLY A 10 2.74 21.99 5.46
N ASP A 11 3.73 21.85 6.34
CA ASP A 11 4.64 20.70 6.35
C ASP A 11 3.82 19.44 6.73
N PRO A 12 3.88 18.32 5.96
CA PRO A 12 4.92 17.90 5.01
C PRO A 12 4.51 17.89 3.51
N LEU A 13 3.98 18.98 2.94
CA LEU A 13 3.60 19.05 1.52
C LEU A 13 4.82 19.09 0.57
N ASP A 14 4.95 18.10 -0.33
CA ASP A 14 6.04 18.04 -1.32
C ASP A 14 5.71 18.75 -2.64
N VAL A 15 4.68 18.29 -3.36
CA VAL A 15 4.28 18.88 -4.66
C VAL A 15 2.75 18.94 -4.76
N VAL A 16 2.25 19.82 -5.62
CA VAL A 16 0.82 19.90 -5.96
C VAL A 16 0.55 19.42 -7.37
N ALA A 17 -0.70 19.05 -7.64
CA ALA A 17 -1.17 18.65 -8.97
C ALA A 17 -2.64 19.10 -9.18
N PRO A 18 -3.13 19.11 -10.43
CA PRO A 18 -4.52 19.44 -10.71
C PRO A 18 -5.49 18.49 -9.98
N GLY A 19 -6.33 19.04 -9.10
CA GLY A 19 -7.31 18.28 -8.32
C GLY A 19 -8.72 18.86 -8.36
N VAL A 20 -9.00 19.84 -9.22
CA VAL A 20 -10.32 20.50 -9.31
C VAL A 20 -10.88 20.28 -10.71
N ARG A 21 -12.10 19.74 -10.78
CA ARG A 21 -12.83 19.43 -12.01
C ARG A 21 -12.02 18.55 -12.97
N ILE A 22 -11.50 17.44 -12.44
CA ILE A 22 -10.75 16.44 -13.20
C ILE A 22 -11.74 15.45 -13.83
N PHE A 23 -11.75 15.43 -15.15
CA PHE A 23 -12.52 14.50 -15.96
C PHE A 23 -11.80 13.14 -16.05
N SER A 24 -12.46 12.07 -15.63
CA SER A 24 -11.87 10.73 -15.60
C SER A 24 -12.93 9.66 -15.81
N SER A 25 -12.49 8.42 -16.04
CA SER A 25 -13.36 7.26 -16.19
C SER A 25 -14.07 6.91 -14.87
N VAL A 26 -15.29 6.43 -15.02
CA VAL A 26 -16.11 5.80 -13.97
C VAL A 26 -16.69 4.49 -14.50
N LEU A 27 -17.47 3.78 -13.68
CA LEU A 27 -18.11 2.53 -14.07
C LEU A 27 -19.00 2.68 -15.31
N ASN A 28 -19.32 1.54 -15.93
CA ASN A 28 -20.24 1.46 -17.08
C ASN A 28 -19.74 2.20 -18.33
N ASN A 29 -18.43 2.16 -18.61
CA ASN A 29 -17.80 2.77 -19.78
C ASN A 29 -18.16 4.27 -19.93
N SER A 30 -18.23 4.97 -18.80
CA SER A 30 -18.62 6.38 -18.76
C SER A 30 -17.53 7.22 -18.10
N TYR A 31 -17.71 8.54 -18.16
CA TYR A 31 -16.77 9.51 -17.64
C TYR A 31 -17.52 10.53 -16.80
N ASP A 32 -16.88 10.99 -15.73
CA ASP A 32 -17.42 12.01 -14.86
C ASP A 32 -16.30 12.93 -14.34
N THR A 33 -16.69 14.05 -13.75
CA THR A 33 -15.80 15.09 -13.27
C THR A 33 -15.79 15.16 -11.75
N PHE A 34 -14.65 14.88 -11.13
CA PHE A 34 -14.48 14.95 -9.68
C PHE A 34 -13.50 16.04 -9.26
N SER A 35 -13.56 16.42 -7.98
CA SER A 35 -12.59 17.33 -7.35
C SER A 35 -12.14 16.74 -6.02
N GLY A 36 -10.85 16.81 -5.74
CA GLY A 36 -10.25 16.31 -4.50
C GLY A 36 -8.74 16.13 -4.65
N THR A 37 -8.05 16.03 -3.52
CA THR A 37 -6.64 15.61 -3.49
C THR A 37 -6.48 14.18 -4.01
N SER A 38 -7.52 13.35 -3.89
CA SER A 38 -7.61 12.03 -4.55
C SER A 38 -7.51 12.11 -6.08
N MET A 39 -7.88 13.23 -6.71
CA MET A 39 -7.75 13.45 -8.15
C MET A 39 -6.39 14.09 -8.51
N ALA A 40 -5.76 14.81 -7.59
CA ALA A 40 -4.39 15.29 -7.75
C ALA A 40 -3.36 14.14 -7.66
N THR A 41 -3.56 13.22 -6.72
CA THR A 41 -2.67 12.07 -6.48
C THR A 41 -2.32 11.25 -7.74
N PRO A 42 -3.28 10.80 -8.59
CA PRO A 42 -2.97 10.00 -9.77
C PRO A 42 -2.17 10.76 -10.83
N HIS A 43 -2.20 12.10 -10.86
CA HIS A 43 -1.32 12.88 -11.74
C HIS A 43 0.14 12.72 -11.32
N VAL A 44 0.44 12.88 -10.02
CA VAL A 44 1.80 12.71 -9.47
C VAL A 44 2.27 11.26 -9.63
N THR A 45 1.40 10.28 -9.34
CA THR A 45 1.68 8.86 -9.56
C THR A 45 1.96 8.56 -11.03
N GLY A 46 1.24 9.19 -11.96
CA GLY A 46 1.49 9.06 -13.40
C GLY A 46 2.88 9.55 -13.79
N VAL A 47 3.31 10.70 -13.27
CA VAL A 47 4.67 11.22 -13.54
C VAL A 47 5.75 10.33 -12.93
N ALA A 48 5.56 9.85 -11.71
CA ALA A 48 6.46 8.88 -11.09
C ALA A 48 6.56 7.59 -11.93
N GLY A 49 5.43 7.10 -12.46
CA GLY A 49 5.38 5.97 -13.37
C GLY A 49 6.13 6.21 -14.68
N LEU A 50 6.03 7.41 -15.26
CA LEU A 50 6.79 7.80 -16.45
C LEU A 50 8.29 7.79 -16.18
N LEU A 51 8.73 8.38 -15.06
CA LEU A 51 10.13 8.38 -14.62
C LEU A 51 10.66 6.95 -14.48
N LEU A 52 9.94 6.07 -13.80
CA LEU A 52 10.32 4.67 -13.60
C LEU A 52 10.23 3.85 -14.90
N SER A 53 9.38 4.23 -15.86
CA SER A 53 9.33 3.57 -17.15
C SER A 53 10.57 3.85 -18.00
N GLN A 54 11.13 5.07 -17.89
CA GLN A 54 12.33 5.47 -18.61
C GLN A 54 13.60 5.08 -17.88
N ARG A 55 13.57 5.15 -16.54
CA ARG A 55 14.69 4.85 -15.65
C ARG A 55 14.22 3.95 -14.49
N PRO A 56 14.08 2.64 -14.74
CA PRO A 56 13.62 1.69 -13.74
C PRO A 56 14.54 1.56 -12.52
N GLU A 57 15.79 2.03 -12.63
CA GLU A 57 16.77 2.05 -11.55
C GLU A 57 16.59 3.22 -10.58
N LEU A 58 15.75 4.21 -10.90
CA LEU A 58 15.46 5.32 -10.00
C LEU A 58 14.82 4.82 -8.71
N THR A 59 15.33 5.33 -7.61
CA THR A 59 14.93 4.94 -6.26
C THR A 59 13.77 5.82 -5.81
N ASN A 60 12.99 5.43 -4.79
CA ASN A 60 11.83 6.25 -4.38
C ASN A 60 12.24 7.69 -3.98
N THR A 61 13.43 7.85 -3.42
CA THR A 61 13.97 9.13 -2.94
C THR A 61 14.50 9.94 -4.12
N GLN A 62 15.08 9.28 -5.11
CA GLN A 62 15.46 9.92 -6.37
C GLN A 62 14.24 10.35 -7.19
N VAL A 63 13.19 9.53 -7.25
CA VAL A 63 11.91 9.89 -7.90
C VAL A 63 11.28 11.08 -7.18
N ARG A 64 11.20 11.04 -5.84
CA ARG A 64 10.72 12.17 -5.03
C ARG A 64 11.55 13.43 -5.33
N ALA A 65 12.87 13.34 -5.26
CA ALA A 65 13.76 14.46 -5.53
C ALA A 65 13.60 15.01 -6.95
N LEU A 66 13.41 14.16 -7.96
CA LEU A 66 13.14 14.57 -9.34
C LEU A 66 11.79 15.28 -9.44
N LEU A 67 10.74 14.78 -8.79
CA LEU A 67 9.43 15.43 -8.76
C LEU A 67 9.49 16.81 -8.08
N GLU A 68 10.24 16.93 -6.98
CA GLU A 68 10.44 18.19 -6.25
C GLU A 68 11.28 19.19 -7.05
N GLN A 69 12.43 18.77 -7.59
CA GLN A 69 13.36 19.66 -8.30
C GLN A 69 12.84 20.09 -9.67
N SER A 70 12.00 19.27 -10.30
CA SER A 70 11.41 19.59 -11.61
C SER A 70 10.07 20.31 -11.50
N ALA A 71 9.50 20.44 -10.29
CA ALA A 71 8.22 21.09 -10.10
C ALA A 71 8.25 22.52 -10.62
N THR A 72 7.16 22.93 -11.27
CA THR A 72 6.95 24.32 -11.65
C THR A 72 6.55 25.08 -10.41
N ASP A 73 7.48 25.88 -9.89
CA ASP A 73 7.28 26.73 -8.73
C ASP A 73 5.99 27.57 -8.84
N LEU A 74 5.21 27.60 -7.77
CA LEU A 74 3.97 28.35 -7.65
C LEU A 74 3.99 29.08 -6.31
N GLY A 75 3.73 30.38 -6.30
CA GLY A 75 3.66 31.14 -5.05
C GLY A 75 4.98 31.83 -4.72
N GLU A 76 5.48 31.60 -3.50
CA GLU A 76 6.78 32.13 -3.07
C GLU A 76 7.89 31.25 -3.63
N ASN A 77 8.99 31.85 -4.09
CA ASN A 77 10.06 31.08 -4.72
C ASN A 77 10.61 29.99 -3.79
N GLY A 78 10.68 28.76 -4.29
CA GLY A 78 11.19 27.59 -3.58
C GLY A 78 10.12 26.86 -2.75
N LEU A 79 10.55 26.21 -1.67
CA LEU A 79 9.63 25.45 -0.82
C LEU A 79 8.71 26.41 -0.06
N ASP A 80 7.40 26.29 -0.30
CA ASP A 80 6.38 27.06 0.41
C ASP A 80 5.28 26.17 1.00
N ARG A 81 4.55 26.72 1.98
CA ARG A 81 3.52 25.96 2.72
C ARG A 81 2.27 25.67 1.92
N GLN A 82 1.98 26.44 0.87
CA GLN A 82 0.78 26.32 0.05
C GLN A 82 0.95 25.37 -1.14
N PHE A 83 2.14 25.32 -1.72
CA PHE A 83 2.41 24.55 -2.94
C PHE A 83 3.57 23.56 -2.83
N GLY A 84 4.25 23.49 -1.68
CA GLY A 84 5.45 22.66 -1.54
C GLY A 84 6.56 23.20 -2.44
N TYR A 85 7.18 22.33 -3.23
CA TYR A 85 8.10 22.69 -4.31
C TYR A 85 7.39 23.15 -5.59
N GLY A 86 6.05 23.09 -5.63
CA GLY A 86 5.25 23.59 -6.76
C GLY A 86 4.45 22.52 -7.49
N LEU A 87 3.99 22.87 -8.70
CA LEU A 87 3.18 22.02 -9.55
C LEU A 87 4.01 20.93 -10.23
N VAL A 88 3.59 19.67 -10.10
CA VAL A 88 4.24 18.54 -10.76
C VAL A 88 4.39 18.78 -12.27
N ASN A 89 5.59 18.56 -12.80
CA ASN A 89 5.93 18.82 -14.20
C ASN A 89 6.57 17.59 -14.85
N ALA A 90 5.77 16.85 -15.63
CA ALA A 90 6.21 15.62 -16.26
C ALA A 90 7.38 15.82 -17.24
N GLN A 91 7.32 16.89 -18.04
CA GLN A 91 8.34 17.16 -19.05
C GLN A 91 9.68 17.48 -18.39
N ALA A 92 9.71 18.43 -17.45
CA ALA A 92 10.92 18.80 -16.74
C ALA A 92 11.49 17.63 -15.93
N ALA A 93 10.63 16.79 -15.34
CA ALA A 93 11.06 15.60 -14.62
C ALA A 93 11.78 14.61 -15.56
N LEU A 94 11.23 14.36 -16.74
CA LEU A 94 11.83 13.45 -17.73
C LEU A 94 13.12 14.02 -18.34
N GLU A 95 13.15 15.32 -18.65
CA GLU A 95 14.35 16.00 -19.13
C GLU A 95 15.48 15.92 -18.10
N MET A 96 15.18 16.20 -16.83
CA MET A 96 16.15 16.09 -15.73
C MET A 96 16.58 14.64 -15.48
N ALA A 97 15.71 13.67 -15.79
CA ALA A 97 16.03 12.26 -15.70
C ALA A 97 16.92 11.77 -16.85
N THR A 98 17.00 12.46 -18.00
CA THR A 98 17.84 12.01 -19.14
C THR A 98 19.33 12.03 -18.81
N PRO A 99 20.07 10.91 -18.96
CA PRO A 99 21.51 10.89 -18.75
C PRO A 99 22.26 11.64 -19.86
N ALA A 100 23.27 12.43 -19.49
CA ALA A 100 24.33 12.82 -20.42
C ALA A 100 25.20 11.57 -20.71
N ASP A 101 25.18 11.07 -21.94
CA ASP A 101 25.98 9.94 -22.45
C ASP A 101 25.90 8.63 -21.63
N ALA A 102 24.74 7.95 -21.63
CA ALA A 102 24.60 6.65 -20.98
C ALA A 102 25.07 5.47 -21.86
N VAL A 103 26.25 4.93 -21.53
CA VAL A 103 26.53 3.50 -21.73
C VAL A 103 25.59 2.72 -20.80
N ALA A 104 24.74 1.86 -21.38
CA ALA A 104 23.77 1.07 -20.63
C ALA A 104 24.47 0.18 -19.58
N PRO A 105 24.12 0.30 -18.28
CA PRO A 105 24.49 -0.72 -17.31
C PRO A 105 23.68 -2.01 -17.59
N GLY A 106 24.37 -3.15 -17.59
CA GLY A 106 23.75 -4.47 -17.77
C GLY A 106 22.79 -4.84 -16.63
N PRO A 107 21.92 -5.84 -16.83
CA PRO A 107 20.86 -6.17 -15.89
C PRO A 107 21.47 -6.75 -14.61
N SER A 108 21.49 -5.96 -13.54
CA SER A 108 21.94 -6.40 -12.23
C SER A 108 21.23 -5.63 -11.12
N ARG A 109 20.19 -6.30 -10.59
CA ARG A 109 19.68 -6.29 -9.21
C ARG A 109 19.36 -4.94 -8.56
N CYS A 110 18.06 -4.76 -8.30
CA CYS A 110 17.42 -3.92 -7.29
C CYS A 110 18.35 -3.44 -6.15
N ILE A 111 18.98 -2.27 -6.29
CA ILE A 111 19.69 -1.55 -5.23
C ILE A 111 19.63 -0.07 -5.70
N GLU A 112 18.97 0.89 -5.05
CA GLU A 112 19.06 1.23 -3.62
C GLU A 112 17.86 2.14 -3.21
N ILE A 113 16.94 1.71 -2.34
CA ILE A 113 15.65 2.35 -1.95
C ILE A 113 14.40 1.95 -2.79
N GLU A 114 14.25 0.63 -2.93
CA GLU A 114 13.10 -0.17 -2.45
C GLU A 114 11.65 0.21 -2.83
N CYS A 115 11.14 -0.52 -3.84
CA CYS A 115 9.73 -0.72 -4.17
C CYS A 115 9.01 -1.62 -3.14
N GLY A 116 8.12 -1.07 -2.30
CA GLY A 116 7.06 -1.81 -1.60
C GLY A 116 7.49 -3.07 -0.83
N ALA A 117 6.58 -4.03 -0.61
CA ALA A 117 6.82 -5.26 0.17
C ALA A 117 8.08 -6.08 -0.21
N ALA A 118 8.65 -5.87 -1.41
CA ALA A 118 9.89 -6.51 -1.86
C ALA A 118 11.08 -6.10 -0.99
N ALA A 119 11.13 -4.82 -0.64
CA ALA A 119 12.04 -4.25 0.34
C ALA A 119 12.07 -5.02 1.67
N ALA A 120 10.88 -5.28 2.19
CA ALA A 120 10.69 -5.99 3.44
C ALA A 120 11.14 -7.46 3.34
N LEU A 121 11.22 -8.04 2.14
CA LEU A 121 11.61 -9.43 1.89
C LEU A 121 13.00 -9.58 1.26
N SER A 122 13.73 -8.49 1.06
CA SER A 122 15.07 -8.51 0.45
C SER A 122 16.03 -9.41 1.24
N GLY A 123 16.70 -10.33 0.54
CA GLY A 123 17.65 -11.29 1.12
C GLY A 123 17.05 -12.66 1.46
N GLU A 124 15.75 -12.86 1.22
CA GLU A 124 15.10 -14.16 1.35
C GLU A 124 15.34 -15.05 0.11
N PRO A 125 15.63 -16.36 0.27
CA PRO A 125 15.82 -17.28 -0.85
C PRO A 125 14.65 -17.32 -1.84
N ASP A 126 13.42 -17.14 -1.34
CA ASP A 126 12.16 -17.25 -2.10
C ASP A 126 11.40 -15.91 -2.19
N GLU A 127 12.09 -14.77 -2.08
CA GLU A 127 11.53 -13.41 -2.06
C GLU A 127 10.42 -13.21 -3.12
N TRP A 128 10.69 -13.55 -4.38
CA TRP A 128 9.74 -13.37 -5.48
C TRP A 128 8.47 -14.20 -5.36
N GLN A 129 8.60 -15.44 -4.87
CA GLN A 129 7.45 -16.30 -4.66
C GLN A 129 6.59 -15.76 -3.52
N GLN A 130 7.21 -15.37 -2.41
CA GLN A 130 6.51 -14.79 -1.26
C GLN A 130 5.79 -13.49 -1.62
N LEU A 131 6.44 -12.61 -2.39
CA LEU A 131 5.82 -11.38 -2.90
C LEU A 131 4.63 -11.65 -3.80
N THR A 132 4.76 -12.64 -4.68
CA THR A 132 3.69 -13.03 -5.58
C THR A 132 2.50 -13.56 -4.80
N THR A 133 2.74 -14.44 -3.81
CA THR A 133 1.71 -14.95 -2.90
C THR A 133 1.00 -13.83 -2.14
N LEU A 134 1.75 -12.89 -1.55
CA LEU A 134 1.15 -11.78 -0.79
C LEU A 134 0.30 -10.86 -1.68
N ARG A 135 0.78 -10.54 -2.89
CA ARG A 135 0.02 -9.74 -3.87
C ARG A 135 -1.24 -10.48 -4.31
N ALA A 136 -1.14 -11.77 -4.60
CA ALA A 136 -2.29 -12.59 -4.95
C ALA A 136 -3.31 -12.64 -3.80
N VAL A 137 -2.89 -12.76 -2.54
CA VAL A 137 -3.82 -12.74 -1.40
C VAL A 137 -4.56 -11.40 -1.32
N ARG A 138 -3.86 -10.28 -1.50
CA ARG A 138 -4.50 -8.96 -1.58
C ARG A 138 -5.49 -8.89 -2.75
N ASP A 139 -5.08 -9.29 -3.94
CA ASP A 139 -5.83 -9.06 -5.19
C ASP A 139 -6.98 -10.06 -5.38
N GLU A 140 -6.87 -11.27 -4.84
CA GLU A 140 -7.85 -12.33 -5.04
C GLU A 140 -8.71 -12.59 -3.80
N VAL A 141 -8.16 -12.39 -2.60
CA VAL A 141 -8.91 -12.62 -1.35
C VAL A 141 -9.49 -11.31 -0.86
N PHE A 142 -8.67 -10.31 -0.55
CA PHE A 142 -9.18 -9.06 0.05
C PHE A 142 -10.04 -8.26 -0.94
N ALA A 143 -9.64 -8.16 -2.20
CA ALA A 143 -10.43 -7.44 -3.20
C ALA A 143 -11.82 -8.08 -3.45
N ARG A 144 -11.96 -9.39 -3.27
CA ARG A 144 -13.25 -10.10 -3.42
C ARG A 144 -14.12 -10.07 -2.16
N HIS A 145 -13.54 -9.66 -1.04
CA HIS A 145 -14.22 -9.59 0.25
C HIS A 145 -14.06 -8.18 0.88
N PRO A 146 -14.59 -7.13 0.23
CA PRO A 146 -14.41 -5.74 0.68
C PRO A 146 -15.05 -5.46 2.04
N ASN A 147 -16.05 -6.26 2.44
CA ASN A 147 -16.84 -6.04 3.65
C ASN A 147 -16.28 -6.74 4.89
N ILE A 148 -15.09 -7.36 4.80
CA ILE A 148 -14.40 -7.96 5.95
C ILE A 148 -13.48 -6.90 6.58
N ALA A 149 -13.52 -6.78 7.91
CA ALA A 149 -12.71 -5.81 8.66
C ALA A 149 -11.21 -5.84 8.32
N TRP A 150 -10.63 -7.02 8.08
CA TRP A 150 -9.23 -7.15 7.65
C TRP A 150 -8.91 -6.43 6.32
N THR A 151 -9.85 -6.41 5.39
CA THR A 151 -9.69 -5.70 4.11
C THR A 151 -9.62 -4.19 4.34
N ASP A 152 -10.52 -3.66 5.18
CA ASP A 152 -10.56 -2.25 5.56
C ASP A 152 -9.29 -1.83 6.32
N ILE A 153 -8.86 -2.62 7.31
CA ILE A 153 -7.61 -2.41 8.06
C ILE A 153 -6.41 -2.38 7.10
N TYR A 154 -6.33 -3.32 6.17
CA TYR A 154 -5.26 -3.37 5.18
C TYR A 154 -5.20 -2.07 4.37
N TYR A 155 -6.29 -1.68 3.71
CA TYR A 155 -6.27 -0.52 2.81
C TYR A 155 -6.13 0.81 3.55
N ARG A 156 -6.70 0.92 4.77
CA ARG A 156 -6.60 2.12 5.61
C ARG A 156 -5.18 2.34 6.13
N HIS A 157 -4.48 1.27 6.55
CA HIS A 157 -3.21 1.38 7.28
C HIS A 157 -1.98 0.92 6.51
N GLN A 158 -2.11 0.47 5.26
CA GLN A 158 -0.99 -0.06 4.45
C GLN A 158 0.26 0.84 4.42
N ALA A 159 0.10 2.16 4.35
CA ALA A 159 1.23 3.09 4.31
C ALA A 159 1.95 3.16 5.67
N GLU A 160 1.19 3.18 6.76
CA GLU A 160 1.72 3.20 8.12
C GLU A 160 2.45 1.88 8.44
N VAL A 161 1.80 0.75 8.17
CA VAL A 161 2.38 -0.59 8.38
C VAL A 161 3.65 -0.77 7.55
N PHE A 162 3.64 -0.34 6.28
CA PHE A 162 4.83 -0.33 5.45
C PHE A 162 5.97 0.47 6.09
N TRP A 163 5.69 1.67 6.57
CA TRP A 163 6.71 2.52 7.17
C TRP A 163 7.29 1.94 8.47
N LEU A 164 6.46 1.35 9.32
CA LEU A 164 6.89 0.67 10.55
C LEU A 164 7.85 -0.51 10.24
N VAL A 165 7.45 -1.38 9.31
CA VAL A 165 8.28 -2.53 8.88
C VAL A 165 9.60 -2.06 8.25
N MET A 166 9.58 -0.93 7.55
CA MET A 166 10.75 -0.35 6.90
C MET A 166 11.67 0.45 7.83
N SER A 167 11.20 0.86 9.00
CA SER A 167 11.99 1.65 9.96
C SER A 167 12.57 0.80 11.09
N ASP A 168 12.03 -0.38 11.35
CA ASP A 168 12.47 -1.29 12.41
C ASP A 168 12.94 -2.63 11.81
N SER A 169 14.23 -2.93 11.95
CA SER A 169 14.83 -4.18 11.45
C SER A 169 14.31 -5.42 12.15
N THR A 170 14.02 -5.34 13.45
CA THR A 170 13.46 -6.46 14.23
C THR A 170 12.04 -6.77 13.79
N LEU A 171 11.19 -5.75 13.61
CA LEU A 171 9.85 -5.92 13.04
C LEU A 171 9.91 -6.48 11.63
N ARG A 172 10.86 -6.02 10.80
CA ARG A 172 11.09 -6.56 9.46
C ARG A 172 11.44 -8.04 9.48
N ASP A 173 12.35 -8.45 10.34
CA ASP A 173 12.77 -9.85 10.47
C ASP A 173 11.63 -10.73 11.02
N ASN A 174 10.85 -10.22 11.96
CA ASN A 174 9.64 -10.87 12.44
C ASN A 174 8.60 -11.03 11.31
N ALA A 175 8.40 -10.01 10.48
CA ALA A 175 7.51 -10.08 9.33
C ALA A 175 7.97 -11.12 8.31
N ARG A 176 9.27 -11.20 8.00
CA ARG A 176 9.88 -12.24 7.15
C ARG A 176 9.63 -13.64 7.71
N SER A 177 9.89 -13.84 9.01
CA SER A 177 9.64 -15.10 9.71
C SER A 177 8.17 -15.53 9.66
N ALA A 178 7.26 -14.57 9.86
CA ALA A 178 5.83 -14.81 9.76
C ALA A 178 5.43 -15.20 8.34
N ILE A 179 5.87 -14.47 7.31
CA ILE A 179 5.58 -14.77 5.91
C ILE A 179 6.05 -16.18 5.54
N ARG A 180 7.26 -16.58 5.95
CA ARG A 180 7.77 -17.94 5.74
C ARG A 180 6.88 -19.01 6.40
N THR A 181 6.51 -18.78 7.66
CA THR A 181 5.71 -19.72 8.44
C THR A 181 4.27 -19.83 7.92
N LEU A 182 3.70 -18.71 7.47
CA LEU A 182 2.33 -18.61 6.97
C LEU A 182 2.20 -18.98 5.50
N ASN A 183 3.29 -19.04 4.73
CA ASN A 183 3.26 -19.27 3.28
C ASN A 183 2.41 -20.50 2.85
N PRO A 184 2.45 -21.66 3.53
CA PRO A 184 1.57 -22.77 3.20
C PRO A 184 0.08 -22.42 3.33
N ALA A 185 -0.28 -21.68 4.38
CA ALA A 185 -1.65 -21.24 4.61
C ALA A 185 -2.09 -20.14 3.63
N LEU A 186 -1.22 -19.18 3.32
CA LEU A 186 -1.48 -18.16 2.29
C LEU A 186 -1.71 -18.79 0.91
N THR A 187 -0.89 -19.78 0.56
CA THR A 187 -1.03 -20.53 -0.70
C THR A 187 -2.28 -21.42 -0.70
N ALA A 188 -2.66 -21.96 0.46
CA ALA A 188 -3.89 -22.71 0.63
C ALA A 188 -5.13 -21.84 0.43
N LEU A 189 -5.10 -20.63 0.98
CA LEU A 189 -6.16 -19.65 0.86
C LEU A 189 -6.46 -19.28 -0.60
N LEU A 190 -5.41 -19.09 -1.41
CA LEU A 190 -5.51 -18.80 -2.85
C LEU A 190 -6.12 -19.94 -3.66
N ARG A 191 -5.82 -21.19 -3.28
CA ARG A 191 -6.34 -22.39 -3.96
C ARG A 191 -7.79 -22.71 -3.59
N GLY A 192 -8.36 -22.06 -2.58
CA GLY A 192 -9.75 -22.27 -2.18
C GLY A 192 -10.02 -23.71 -1.71
N GLN A 193 -11.08 -24.34 -2.25
CA GLN A 193 -11.52 -25.69 -1.83
C GLN A 193 -10.50 -26.79 -2.15
N GLU A 194 -9.54 -26.54 -3.05
CA GLU A 194 -8.52 -27.51 -3.45
C GLU A 194 -7.40 -27.69 -2.40
N SER A 195 -7.48 -26.99 -1.27
CA SER A 195 -6.41 -26.97 -0.27
C SER A 195 -6.80 -27.46 1.14
N GLY A 196 -7.89 -28.22 1.26
CA GLY A 196 -8.41 -28.74 2.54
C GLY A 196 -7.40 -29.48 3.44
N ASP A 197 -6.23 -29.85 2.91
CA ASP A 197 -5.17 -30.55 3.63
C ASP A 197 -4.27 -29.64 4.47
N VAL A 198 -4.24 -28.31 4.23
CA VAL A 198 -3.38 -27.41 5.00
C VAL A 198 -4.10 -26.97 6.27
N GLN A 199 -3.56 -27.40 7.40
CA GLN A 199 -4.06 -27.08 8.73
C GLN A 199 -3.38 -25.84 9.30
N ILE A 200 -4.14 -25.00 10.00
CA ILE A 200 -3.58 -23.88 10.76
C ILE A 200 -2.85 -24.44 11.98
N THR A 201 -1.59 -24.06 12.17
CA THR A 201 -0.76 -24.55 13.27
C THR A 201 -0.61 -23.50 14.37
N ALA A 202 -0.31 -23.94 15.59
CA ALA A 202 0.00 -23.02 16.69
C ALA A 202 1.19 -22.11 16.36
N ALA A 203 2.18 -22.61 15.61
CA ALA A 203 3.34 -21.82 15.16
C ALA A 203 2.94 -20.70 14.19
N MET A 204 1.98 -20.94 13.30
CA MET A 204 1.44 -19.90 12.41
C MET A 204 0.75 -18.79 13.20
N VAL A 205 -0.09 -19.15 14.16
CA VAL A 205 -0.78 -18.17 15.02
C VAL A 205 0.23 -17.38 15.85
N GLN A 206 1.21 -18.05 16.45
CA GLN A 206 2.25 -17.40 17.23
C GLN A 206 3.09 -16.41 16.40
N GLN A 207 3.43 -16.74 15.15
CA GLN A 207 4.17 -15.81 14.28
C GLN A 207 3.31 -14.60 13.87
N ALA A 208 2.02 -14.80 13.64
CA ALA A 208 1.10 -13.69 13.41
C ALA A 208 0.98 -12.80 14.66
N ASP A 209 0.87 -13.38 15.86
CA ASP A 209 0.84 -12.64 17.13
C ASP A 209 2.06 -11.75 17.30
N VAL A 210 3.27 -12.23 16.97
CA VAL A 210 4.51 -11.45 17.09
C VAL A 210 4.43 -10.17 16.25
N VAL A 211 4.01 -10.28 14.99
CA VAL A 211 3.92 -9.14 14.07
C VAL A 211 2.80 -8.18 14.48
N ILE A 212 1.61 -8.71 14.77
CA ILE A 212 0.44 -7.89 15.14
C ILE A 212 0.68 -7.13 16.45
N ASN A 213 1.26 -7.78 17.46
CA ASN A 213 1.60 -7.12 18.72
C ASN A 213 2.65 -6.03 18.55
N ALA A 214 3.65 -6.25 17.69
CA ALA A 214 4.66 -5.22 17.40
C ALA A 214 4.04 -4.01 16.66
N LEU A 215 3.15 -4.25 15.69
CA LEU A 215 2.41 -3.18 15.01
C LEU A 215 1.49 -2.41 15.97
N MET A 216 0.79 -3.10 16.89
CA MET A 216 -0.02 -2.44 17.93
C MET A 216 0.84 -1.63 18.90
N ALA A 217 2.05 -2.10 19.23
CA ALA A 217 2.94 -1.36 20.13
C ALA A 217 3.45 -0.07 19.48
N GLN A 218 3.93 -0.14 18.24
CA GLN A 218 4.59 0.96 17.54
C GLN A 218 3.64 1.88 16.76
N GLY A 219 2.47 1.38 16.39
CA GLY A 219 1.50 2.08 15.55
C GLY A 219 0.78 3.24 16.22
N SER A 220 0.10 4.02 15.39
CA SER A 220 -0.80 5.10 15.74
C SER A 220 -1.96 4.59 16.61
N SER A 221 -2.64 5.50 17.30
CA SER A 221 -3.84 5.15 18.05
C SER A 221 -4.95 4.57 17.16
N SER A 222 -4.99 4.93 15.87
CA SER A 222 -5.96 4.36 14.93
C SER A 222 -5.61 2.92 14.59
N LEU A 223 -4.38 2.68 14.13
CA LEU A 223 -3.90 1.34 13.79
C LEU A 223 -4.00 0.38 14.97
N ARG A 224 -3.58 0.82 16.16
CA ARG A 224 -3.66 0.02 17.39
C ARG A 224 -5.09 -0.39 17.72
N ARG A 225 -6.04 0.54 17.68
CA ARG A 225 -7.46 0.24 18.00
C ARG A 225 -8.04 -0.76 17.01
N ASP A 226 -7.83 -0.53 15.72
CA ASP A 226 -8.40 -1.37 14.67
C ASP A 226 -7.83 -2.79 14.73
N LEU A 227 -6.50 -2.93 14.86
CA LEU A 227 -5.84 -4.23 15.04
C LEU A 227 -6.28 -4.92 16.33
N GLN A 228 -6.35 -4.20 17.45
CA GLN A 228 -6.74 -4.79 18.72
C GLN A 228 -8.17 -5.32 18.68
N ALA A 229 -9.12 -4.53 18.16
CA ALA A 229 -10.51 -4.92 18.06
C ALA A 229 -10.68 -6.17 17.17
N GLU A 230 -10.05 -6.16 15.99
CA GLU A 230 -10.23 -7.26 15.04
C GLU A 230 -9.43 -8.51 15.42
N TRP A 231 -8.20 -8.38 15.95
CA TRP A 231 -7.41 -9.53 16.38
C TRP A 231 -8.04 -10.24 17.59
N GLN A 232 -8.62 -9.49 18.52
CA GLN A 232 -9.39 -10.07 19.64
C GLN A 232 -10.67 -10.75 19.15
N ARG A 233 -11.40 -10.13 18.21
CA ARG A 233 -12.62 -10.70 17.63
C ARG A 233 -12.32 -12.00 16.86
N LEU A 234 -11.22 -12.03 16.12
CA LEU A 234 -10.81 -13.18 15.32
C LEU A 234 -10.55 -14.41 16.19
N ASP A 235 -9.96 -14.20 17.38
CA ASP A 235 -9.54 -15.26 18.32
C ASP A 235 -8.77 -16.38 17.59
N ALA A 236 -7.64 -16.02 16.98
CA ALA A 236 -6.93 -16.88 16.03
C ALA A 236 -6.56 -18.28 16.57
N GLN A 237 -6.42 -18.42 17.90
CA GLN A 237 -6.15 -19.70 18.55
C GLN A 237 -7.26 -20.74 18.33
N ARG A 238 -8.52 -20.31 18.17
CA ARG A 238 -9.65 -21.24 17.94
C ARG A 238 -9.54 -22.02 16.63
N PHE A 239 -8.73 -21.55 15.69
CA PHE A 239 -8.55 -22.18 14.39
C PHE A 239 -7.38 -23.16 14.33
N VAL A 240 -6.59 -23.29 15.39
CA VAL A 240 -5.47 -24.26 15.41
C VAL A 240 -6.01 -25.68 15.24
N GLY A 241 -5.51 -26.39 14.23
CA GLY A 241 -5.98 -27.72 13.85
C GLY A 241 -7.23 -27.74 12.96
N SER A 242 -7.73 -26.57 12.52
CA SER A 242 -8.72 -26.47 11.45
C SER A 242 -8.05 -26.28 10.09
N SER A 243 -8.71 -26.74 9.02
CA SER A 243 -8.23 -26.47 7.67
C SER A 243 -8.29 -24.97 7.39
N VAL A 244 -7.33 -24.45 6.61
CA VAL A 244 -7.31 -23.04 6.22
C VAL A 244 -8.60 -22.65 5.47
N HIS A 245 -9.15 -23.58 4.68
CA HIS A 245 -10.39 -23.34 3.96
C HIS A 245 -11.57 -23.12 4.90
N ASP A 246 -11.78 -24.03 5.85
CA ASP A 246 -12.92 -23.95 6.78
C ASP A 246 -12.81 -22.72 7.69
N ALA A 247 -11.60 -22.45 8.18
CA ALA A 247 -11.32 -21.25 8.97
C ALA A 247 -11.65 -19.97 8.16
N TRP A 248 -11.26 -19.91 6.89
CA TRP A 248 -11.58 -18.76 6.04
C TRP A 248 -13.08 -18.59 5.81
N GLN A 249 -13.83 -19.67 5.56
CA GLN A 249 -15.28 -19.60 5.39
C GLN A 249 -15.97 -19.05 6.64
N GLN A 250 -15.49 -19.46 7.82
CA GLN A 250 -16.00 -18.96 9.09
C GLN A 250 -15.68 -17.47 9.27
N VAL A 251 -14.43 -17.05 9.03
CA VAL A 251 -14.02 -15.63 9.13
C VAL A 251 -14.80 -14.75 8.15
N ALA A 252 -14.98 -15.19 6.91
CA ALA A 252 -15.73 -14.46 5.89
C ALA A 252 -17.23 -14.37 6.21
N GLY A 253 -17.80 -15.40 6.87
CA GLY A 253 -19.17 -15.40 7.34
C GLY A 253 -19.41 -14.50 8.56
N GLU A 254 -18.46 -14.46 9.49
CA GLU A 254 -18.54 -13.63 10.70
C GLU A 254 -18.19 -12.16 10.45
N GLY A 255 -17.35 -11.89 9.45
CA GLY A 255 -16.79 -10.57 9.16
C GLY A 255 -17.68 -9.65 8.32
N GLN A 256 -18.92 -10.02 8.00
CA GLN A 256 -19.84 -9.14 7.28
C GLN A 256 -20.27 -7.97 8.17
N THR A 257 -19.51 -6.87 8.11
CA THR A 257 -20.01 -5.58 8.59
C THR A 257 -21.20 -5.19 7.71
N ILE A 258 -22.42 -5.32 8.25
CA ILE A 258 -23.63 -4.71 7.66
C ILE A 258 -23.52 -3.20 7.91
N GLU A 259 -22.65 -2.51 7.15
CA GLU A 259 -22.84 -1.08 6.95
C GLU A 259 -23.93 -0.93 5.89
N PHE A 260 -25.17 -0.75 6.36
CA PHE A 260 -26.18 -0.05 5.57
C PHE A 260 -25.58 1.31 5.20
N TYR A 261 -25.09 1.44 3.97
CA TYR A 261 -25.01 2.74 3.31
C TYR A 261 -26.46 3.19 3.09
N LEU A 262 -27.08 3.74 4.15
CA LEU A 262 -28.32 4.46 4.00
C LEU A 262 -28.02 5.65 3.09
N PRO A 263 -28.73 5.80 1.96
CA PRO A 263 -28.71 7.07 1.25
C PRO A 263 -29.27 8.10 2.21
N VAL A 264 -28.48 9.13 2.54
CA VAL A 264 -29.05 10.34 3.13
C VAL A 264 -29.98 10.89 2.06
N ALA A 265 -31.26 10.60 2.25
CA ALA A 265 -32.35 11.10 1.46
C ALA A 265 -32.34 12.63 1.51
N ALA A 266 -32.65 13.21 0.37
CA ALA A 266 -32.95 14.62 0.19
C ALA A 266 -33.89 15.14 1.28
N GLN A 267 -33.59 16.35 1.77
CA GLN A 267 -34.53 17.43 2.05
C GLN A 267 -33.81 18.77 1.87
#